data_AF-A0A7G8ITF0-F1
#
_entry.id   AF-A0A7G8ITF0-F1
#
_cell.length_a   1.000
_cell.length_b   1.000
_cell.length_c   1.000
_cell.angle_alpha   90.00
_cell.angle_beta   90.00
_cell.angle_gamma   90.00
#
_symmetry.space_group_name_H-M   'P 1'
#
loop_
_entity.id
_entity.type
_entity.pdbx_description
1 polymer ?
#
loop_
_entity_poly.entity_id
_entity_poly.type
_entity_poly.pdbx_seq_one_letter_code
_entity_poly.pdbx_strand_id
1 'polypeptide(L)'
;MPLQRPVIWVHEEALGTSNPALLEQPDSPGVFVFDTEWIQEACISRKRLGFLYESALDLPITLRKGVVVKEVIAFAKRHNADGILSSLPVDPRLERIAAAIEEHYSVELLEPEPFVTMPRPPRLGRFSRYWREAEPVVWEGF
;
A
#
# COMPACT_ATOMS: atom_id res chain seq x y z
N MET A 1 -2.63 -19.44 -7.41
CA MET A 1 -1.18 -19.65 -7.68
C MET A 1 -0.51 -18.30 -7.47
N PRO A 2 0.70 -18.25 -6.89
CA PRO A 2 1.39 -16.99 -6.69
C PRO A 2 1.66 -16.30 -8.03
N LEU A 3 1.51 -14.97 -8.06
CA LEU A 3 1.78 -14.15 -9.24
C LEU A 3 3.25 -14.33 -9.66
N GLN A 4 3.49 -14.61 -10.94
CA GLN A 4 4.84 -14.82 -11.47
C GLN A 4 5.43 -13.54 -12.05
N ARG A 5 4.59 -12.61 -12.49
CA ARG A 5 5.02 -11.36 -13.12
C ARG A 5 4.10 -10.19 -12.78
N PRO A 6 3.87 -9.90 -11.49
CA PRO A 6 2.97 -8.84 -11.08
C PRO A 6 3.54 -7.46 -11.43
N VAL A 7 2.65 -6.49 -11.62
CA VAL A 7 3.00 -5.09 -11.36
C VAL A 7 2.70 -4.77 -9.90
N ILE A 8 3.46 -3.85 -9.32
CA ILE A 8 3.24 -3.41 -7.94
C ILE A 8 2.40 -2.14 -7.95
N TRP A 9 1.25 -2.14 -7.29
CA TRP A 9 0.51 -0.93 -7.01
C TRP A 9 0.90 -0.42 -5.62
N VAL A 10 1.50 0.77 -5.57
CA VAL A 10 1.84 1.46 -4.33
C VAL A 10 0.79 2.55 -4.06
N HIS A 11 0.28 2.60 -2.84
CA HIS A 11 -0.65 3.61 -2.33
C HIS A 11 -0.07 4.34 -1.11
N GLU A 12 -0.72 5.43 -0.70
CA GLU A 12 -0.20 6.38 0.28
C GLU A 12 -0.08 5.84 1.72
N GLU A 13 -0.76 4.75 2.07
CA GLU A 13 -0.59 4.08 3.38
C GLU A 13 0.68 3.22 3.46
N ALA A 14 1.28 2.89 2.31
CA ALA A 14 2.48 2.06 2.22
C ALA A 14 3.54 2.70 1.32
N LEU A 15 3.60 4.05 1.29
CA LEU A 15 4.55 4.79 0.46
C LEU A 15 5.90 4.95 1.19
N GLY A 16 6.75 3.94 1.09
CA GLY A 16 8.09 3.94 1.68
C GLY A 16 8.91 2.72 1.29
N THR A 17 10.19 2.71 1.67
CA THR A 17 11.14 1.63 1.34
C THR A 17 10.82 0.30 2.04
N SER A 18 10.01 0.34 3.10
CA SER A 18 9.50 -0.83 3.81
C SER A 18 8.18 -1.36 3.23
N ASN A 19 7.75 -0.91 2.04
CA ASN A 19 6.56 -1.43 1.40
C ASN A 19 6.71 -2.94 1.14
N PRO A 20 5.82 -3.80 1.68
CA PRO A 20 5.98 -5.25 1.59
C PRO A 20 5.98 -5.76 0.15
N ALA A 21 5.21 -5.16 -0.76
CA ALA A 21 5.16 -5.59 -2.17
C ALA A 21 6.46 -5.25 -2.91
N LEU A 22 7.07 -4.08 -2.63
CA LEU A 22 8.38 -3.73 -3.18
C LEU A 22 9.51 -4.61 -2.62
N LEU A 23 9.40 -5.06 -1.37
CA LEU A 23 10.37 -5.99 -0.78
C LEU A 23 10.23 -7.41 -1.33
N GLU A 24 9.00 -7.88 -1.53
CA GLU A 24 8.70 -9.23 -2.04
C GLU A 24 9.06 -9.39 -3.52
N GLN A 25 8.83 -8.36 -4.34
CA GLN A 25 9.12 -8.38 -5.78
C GLN A 25 9.92 -7.14 -6.24
N PRO A 26 11.19 -6.98 -5.83
CA PRO A 26 11.96 -5.75 -6.09
C PRO A 26 12.16 -5.41 -7.58
N ASP A 27 12.17 -6.44 -8.44
CA ASP A 27 12.36 -6.29 -9.88
C ASP A 27 11.04 -6.06 -10.63
N SER A 28 9.89 -6.17 -9.95
CA SER A 28 8.59 -5.94 -10.57
C SER A 28 8.35 -4.44 -10.80
N PRO A 29 7.79 -4.06 -11.96
CA PRO A 29 7.47 -2.67 -12.24
C PRO A 29 6.41 -2.14 -11.27
N GLY A 30 6.74 -1.07 -10.54
CA GLY A 30 5.84 -0.41 -9.60
C GLY A 30 5.15 0.83 -10.17
N VAL A 31 3.96 1.15 -9.66
CA VAL A 31 3.19 2.35 -10.00
C VAL A 31 2.59 3.00 -8.77
N PHE A 32 2.71 4.32 -8.67
CA PHE A 32 1.95 5.15 -7.74
C PHE A 32 1.08 6.13 -8.54
N VAL A 33 -0.21 6.19 -8.21
CA VAL A 33 -1.17 7.04 -8.91
C VAL A 33 -1.60 8.16 -7.97
N PHE A 34 -1.35 9.41 -8.36
CA PHE A 34 -2.02 10.57 -7.77
C PHE A 34 -3.50 10.54 -8.15
N ASP A 35 -4.31 9.97 -7.25
CA ASP A 35 -5.75 9.81 -7.37
C ASP A 35 -6.45 11.16 -7.49
N THR A 36 -6.90 11.49 -8.70
CA THR A 36 -7.51 12.80 -8.95
C THR A 36 -8.85 12.99 -8.25
N GLU A 37 -9.60 11.90 -8.03
CA GLU A 37 -10.91 11.94 -7.39
C GLU A 37 -10.70 12.19 -5.89
N TRP A 38 -9.86 11.39 -5.24
CA TRP A 38 -9.53 11.58 -3.82
C TRP A 38 -8.91 12.95 -3.54
N ILE A 39 -7.98 13.42 -4.38
CA ILE A 39 -7.34 14.72 -4.20
C ILE A 39 -8.37 15.86 -4.21
N GLN A 40 -9.37 15.77 -5.07
CA GLN A 40 -10.44 16.75 -5.18
C GLN A 40 -11.44 16.64 -4.02
N GLU A 41 -11.96 15.43 -3.77
CA GLU A 41 -13.00 15.19 -2.76
C GLU A 41 -12.50 15.43 -1.33
N ALA A 42 -11.29 14.99 -1.01
CA ALA A 42 -10.68 15.18 0.31
C ALA A 42 -9.96 16.52 0.45
N CYS A 43 -10.02 17.40 -0.57
CA CYS A 43 -9.39 18.71 -0.59
C CYS A 43 -7.90 18.66 -0.20
N ILE A 44 -7.16 17.71 -0.78
CA ILE A 44 -5.77 17.46 -0.38
C ILE A 44 -4.90 18.68 -0.70
N SER A 45 -4.24 19.20 0.34
CA SER A 45 -3.41 20.40 0.20
C SER A 45 -2.18 20.16 -0.69
N ARG A 46 -1.70 21.23 -1.34
CA ARG A 46 -0.44 21.20 -2.11
C ARG A 46 0.76 20.74 -1.28
N LYS A 47 0.81 21.08 0.02
CA LYS A 47 1.89 20.65 0.92
C LYS A 47 1.90 19.13 1.07
N ARG A 48 0.73 18.50 1.26
CA ARG A 48 0.62 17.04 1.34
C ARG A 48 0.96 16.37 0.01
N LEU A 49 0.55 16.94 -1.12
CA LEU A 49 0.93 16.42 -2.44
C LEU A 49 2.44 16.49 -2.69
N GLY A 50 3.08 17.59 -2.29
CA GLY A 50 4.54 17.75 -2.37
C GLY A 50 5.26 16.67 -1.55
N PHE A 51 4.83 16.45 -0.30
CA PHE A 51 5.39 15.40 0.55
C PHE A 51 5.24 13.99 -0.05
N LEU A 52 4.07 13.65 -0.59
CA LEU A 52 3.85 12.37 -1.26
C LEU A 52 4.74 12.23 -2.51
N TYR A 53 4.87 13.29 -3.30
CA TYR A 53 5.73 13.29 -4.48
C TYR A 53 7.20 13.05 -4.10
N GLU A 54 7.73 13.78 -3.11
CA GLU A 54 9.10 13.60 -2.62
C GLU A 54 9.32 12.18 -2.11
N SER A 55 8.40 11.65 -1.30
CA SER A 55 8.48 10.27 -0.78
C SER A 55 8.47 9.23 -1.91
N ALA A 56 7.71 9.49 -2.97
CA ALA A 56 7.61 8.58 -4.11
C ALA A 56 8.86 8.59 -5.01
N LEU A 57 9.63 9.68 -5.03
CA LEU A 57 10.88 9.77 -5.80
C LEU A 57 12.00 8.87 -5.25
N ASP A 58 11.92 8.52 -3.97
CA ASP A 58 12.88 7.62 -3.32
C ASP A 58 12.62 6.13 -3.65
N LEU A 59 11.56 5.82 -4.40
CA LEU A 59 11.12 4.46 -4.70
C LEU A 59 11.26 4.12 -6.19
N PRO A 60 11.49 2.84 -6.55
CA PRO A 60 11.63 2.41 -7.94
C PRO A 60 10.26 2.28 -8.64
N ILE A 61 9.49 3.36 -8.68
CA ILE A 61 8.09 3.37 -9.16
C ILE A 61 7.83 4.40 -10.24
N THR A 62 6.85 4.11 -11.10
CA THR A 62 6.34 5.04 -12.10
C THR A 62 5.21 5.89 -11.50
N LEU A 63 5.34 7.21 -11.60
CA LEU A 63 4.30 8.13 -11.16
C LEU A 63 3.25 8.34 -12.26
N ARG A 64 1.98 8.27 -11.88
CA ARG A 64 0.82 8.56 -12.74
C ARG A 64 -0.15 9.48 -12.03
N LYS A 65 -1.10 10.04 -12.78
CA LYS A 65 -2.18 10.87 -12.25
C LYS A 65 -3.47 10.50 -12.96
N GLY A 66 -4.54 10.26 -12.22
CA GLY A 66 -5.84 9.95 -12.80
C GLY A 66 -6.70 9.12 -11.87
N VAL A 67 -7.64 8.36 -12.46
CA VAL A 67 -8.46 7.37 -11.74
C VAL A 67 -7.60 6.13 -11.51
N VAL A 68 -7.40 5.76 -10.23
CA VAL A 68 -6.44 4.72 -9.83
C VAL A 68 -6.66 3.41 -10.57
N VAL A 69 -7.90 2.90 -10.58
CA VAL A 69 -8.26 1.64 -11.24
C VAL A 69 -7.85 1.64 -12.72
N LYS A 70 -8.12 2.74 -13.44
CA LYS A 70 -7.80 2.84 -14.88
C LYS A 70 -6.29 2.87 -15.12
N GLU A 71 -5.57 3.64 -14.33
CA GLU A 71 -4.11 3.76 -14.47
C GLU A 71 -3.39 2.47 -14.11
N VAL A 72 -3.81 1.77 -13.04
CA VAL A 72 -3.22 0.49 -12.63
C VAL A 72 -3.49 -0.60 -13.67
N ILE A 73 -4.72 -0.73 -14.18
CA ILE A 73 -5.07 -1.68 -15.25
C ILE A 73 -4.27 -1.40 -16.53
N ALA A 74 -4.19 -0.12 -16.94
CA ALA A 74 -3.43 0.27 -18.12
C ALA A 74 -1.92 -0.04 -17.95
N PHE A 75 -1.39 0.15 -16.75
CA PHE A 75 0.00 -0.17 -16.41
C PHE A 75 0.25 -1.68 -16.45
N ALA A 76 -0.59 -2.47 -15.80
CA ALA A 76 -0.56 -3.94 -15.83
C ALA A 76 -0.57 -4.48 -17.27
N LYS A 77 -1.47 -3.96 -18.10
CA LYS A 77 -1.55 -4.32 -19.52
C LYS A 77 -0.27 -3.97 -20.28
N ARG A 78 0.29 -2.77 -20.07
CA ARG A 78 1.53 -2.34 -20.74
C ARG A 78 2.72 -3.23 -20.39
N HIS A 79 2.76 -3.74 -19.16
CA HIS A 79 3.83 -4.61 -18.68
C HIS A 79 3.55 -6.10 -18.90
N ASN A 80 2.45 -6.47 -19.57
CA ASN A 80 1.96 -7.84 -19.70
C ASN A 80 2.02 -8.58 -18.35
N ALA A 81 1.50 -7.94 -17.31
CA ALA A 81 1.45 -8.50 -15.97
C ALA A 81 0.38 -9.60 -15.87
N ASP A 82 0.61 -10.58 -14.99
CA ASP A 82 -0.35 -11.64 -14.67
C ASP A 82 -1.21 -11.32 -13.44
N GLY A 83 -0.90 -10.22 -12.74
CA GLY A 83 -1.70 -9.69 -11.65
C GLY A 83 -1.11 -8.43 -11.04
N ILE A 84 -1.68 -8.03 -9.93
CA ILE A 84 -1.29 -6.86 -9.14
C ILE A 84 -0.87 -7.33 -7.75
N LEU A 85 0.29 -6.88 -7.30
CA LEU A 85 0.73 -7.02 -5.92
C LEU A 85 0.66 -5.66 -5.24
N SER A 86 0.12 -5.60 -4.03
CA SER A 86 0.01 -4.36 -3.24
C SER A 86 0.17 -4.66 -1.76
N SER A 87 0.27 -3.62 -0.94
CA SER A 87 0.13 -3.74 0.51
C SER A 87 -1.35 -3.80 0.88
N LEU A 88 -1.67 -4.47 2.00
CA LEU A 88 -3.02 -4.48 2.55
C LEU A 88 -3.36 -3.07 3.09
N PRO A 89 -4.41 -2.41 2.56
CA PRO A 89 -4.82 -1.11 3.06
C PRO A 89 -5.70 -1.20 4.30
N VAL A 90 -5.79 -0.08 5.03
CA VAL A 90 -6.72 0.15 6.14
C VAL A 90 -7.82 1.14 5.72
N ASP A 91 -7.56 2.05 4.77
CA ASP A 91 -8.56 2.96 4.21
C ASP A 91 -9.61 2.19 3.37
N PRO A 92 -10.92 2.21 3.73
CA PRO A 92 -11.98 1.56 2.95
C PRO A 92 -12.11 2.07 1.51
N ARG A 93 -11.57 3.25 1.17
CA ARG A 93 -11.48 3.68 -0.23
C ARG A 93 -10.48 2.83 -1.01
N LEU A 94 -9.31 2.55 -0.44
CA LEU A 94 -8.29 1.73 -1.09
C LEU A 94 -8.75 0.28 -1.22
N GLU A 95 -9.45 -0.27 -0.22
CA GLU A 95 -10.10 -1.58 -0.31
C GLU A 95 -11.06 -1.66 -1.52
N ARG A 96 -11.91 -0.63 -1.70
CA ARG A 96 -12.82 -0.55 -2.86
C ARG A 96 -12.08 -0.44 -4.18
N ILE A 97 -10.96 0.27 -4.22
CA ILE A 97 -10.11 0.35 -5.41
C ILE A 97 -9.50 -1.03 -5.73
N ALA A 98 -8.98 -1.74 -4.72
CA ALA A 98 -8.44 -3.09 -4.88
C ALA A 98 -9.51 -4.04 -5.45
N ALA A 99 -10.72 -4.03 -4.87
CA ALA A 99 -11.84 -4.84 -5.36
C ALA A 99 -12.21 -4.52 -6.82
N ALA A 100 -12.24 -3.24 -7.20
CA ALA A 100 -12.52 -2.83 -8.58
C ALA A 100 -11.41 -3.24 -9.57
N ILE A 101 -10.15 -3.29 -9.12
CA ILE A 101 -9.04 -3.81 -9.92
C ILE A 101 -9.15 -5.34 -10.06
N GLU A 102 -9.63 -6.01 -9.01
CA GLU A 102 -9.79 -7.47 -8.96
C GLU A 102 -10.78 -8.01 -9.99
N GLU A 103 -11.73 -7.18 -10.46
CA GLU A 103 -12.62 -7.50 -11.58
C GLU A 103 -11.86 -7.76 -12.91
N HIS A 104 -10.60 -7.34 -13.01
CA HIS A 104 -9.80 -7.39 -14.24
C HIS A 104 -8.49 -8.16 -14.11
N TYR A 105 -7.86 -8.14 -12.94
CA TYR A 105 -6.58 -8.80 -12.65
C TYR A 105 -6.67 -9.50 -11.30
N SER A 106 -5.94 -10.59 -11.09
CA SER A 106 -5.75 -11.11 -9.73
C SER A 106 -5.01 -10.06 -8.88
N VAL A 107 -5.51 -9.79 -7.68
CA VAL A 107 -4.92 -8.84 -6.73
C VAL A 107 -4.45 -9.62 -5.50
N GLU A 108 -3.18 -9.51 -5.17
CA GLU A 108 -2.59 -10.06 -3.96
C GLU A 108 -2.19 -8.91 -3.03
N LEU A 109 -2.68 -8.95 -1.79
CA LEU A 109 -2.45 -7.91 -0.78
C LEU A 109 -1.57 -8.47 0.33
N LEU A 110 -0.39 -7.88 0.50
CA LEU A 110 0.57 -8.28 1.53
C LEU A 110 0.40 -7.47 2.80
N GLU A 111 0.33 -8.16 3.93
CA GLU A 111 0.33 -7.54 5.25
C GLU A 111 1.62 -6.74 5.46
N PRO A 112 1.55 -5.47 5.87
CA PRO A 112 2.75 -4.73 6.27
C PRO A 112 3.37 -5.34 7.53
N GLU A 113 4.68 -5.12 7.72
CA GLU A 113 5.35 -5.53 8.95
C GLU A 113 4.69 -4.84 10.16
N PRO A 114 4.14 -5.60 11.12
CA PRO A 114 3.53 -5.00 12.29
C PRO A 114 4.61 -4.43 13.21
N PHE A 115 4.30 -3.32 13.89
CA PHE A 115 5.19 -2.76 14.90
C PHE A 115 5.55 -3.75 16.01
N VAL A 116 4.62 -4.64 16.38
CA VAL A 116 4.83 -5.70 17.39
C VAL A 116 3.90 -6.87 17.13
N THR A 117 4.43 -8.10 17.21
CA THR A 117 3.62 -9.33 17.18
C THR A 117 3.16 -9.66 18.60
N MET A 118 1.88 -9.44 18.89
CA MET A 118 1.32 -9.72 20.21
C MET A 118 1.11 -11.22 20.43
N PRO A 119 1.46 -11.80 21.60
CA PRO A 119 1.25 -13.22 21.90
C PRO A 119 -0.24 -13.60 22.03
N ARG A 120 -1.10 -12.60 22.23
CA ARG A 120 -2.56 -12.74 22.27
C ARG A 120 -3.22 -11.46 21.74
N PRO A 121 -4.45 -11.53 21.21
CA PRO A 121 -5.18 -10.34 20.80
C PRO A 121 -5.24 -9.29 21.93
N PRO A 122 -4.79 -8.05 21.68
CA PRO A 122 -4.76 -7.02 22.70
C PRO A 122 -6.15 -6.48 22.98
N ARG A 123 -6.35 -5.92 24.18
CA ARG A 123 -7.62 -5.25 24.51
C ARG A 123 -7.66 -3.86 23.89
N LEU A 124 -8.37 -3.76 22.79
CA LEU A 124 -8.61 -2.51 22.08
C LEU A 124 -9.72 -1.72 22.80
N GLY A 125 -9.54 -0.40 22.91
CA GLY A 125 -10.49 0.51 23.55
C GLY A 125 -9.85 1.63 24.37
N ARG A 126 -8.62 1.41 24.86
CA ARG A 126 -7.76 2.48 25.42
C ARG A 126 -6.31 2.20 25.07
N PHE A 127 -5.62 3.21 24.54
CA PHE A 127 -4.20 3.10 24.19
C PHE A 127 -3.35 2.62 25.37
N SER A 128 -3.55 3.16 26.58
CA SER A 128 -2.76 2.76 27.76
C SER A 128 -2.96 1.29 28.17
N ARG A 129 -4.09 0.66 27.81
CA ARG A 129 -4.28 -0.79 28.03
C ARG A 129 -3.55 -1.61 26.99
N TYR A 130 -3.62 -1.20 25.72
CA TYR A 130 -2.82 -1.79 24.65
C TYR A 130 -1.32 -1.70 24.97
N TRP A 131 -0.83 -0.49 25.30
CA TRP A 131 0.60 -0.26 25.54
C TRP A 131 1.15 -1.07 26.70
N ARG A 132 0.41 -1.21 27.81
CA ARG A 132 0.84 -2.05 28.94
C ARG A 132 1.06 -3.52 28.55
N GLU A 133 0.38 -4.00 27.53
CA GLU A 133 0.55 -5.37 27.02
C GLU A 133 1.65 -5.42 25.95
N ALA A 134 1.76 -4.40 25.09
CA ALA A 134 2.71 -4.36 23.97
C ALA A 134 4.14 -3.99 24.39
N GLU A 135 4.29 -3.06 25.33
CA GLU A 135 5.58 -2.50 25.76
C GLU A 135 6.60 -3.57 26.18
N PRO A 136 6.27 -4.54 27.06
CA PRO A 136 7.22 -5.59 27.43
C PRO A 136 7.68 -6.40 26.22
N VAL A 137 6.77 -6.71 25.30
CA VAL A 137 7.06 -7.52 24.09
C VAL A 137 7.97 -6.77 23.12
N VAL A 138 7.77 -5.45 22.97
CA VAL A 138 8.66 -4.60 22.15
C VAL A 138 10.08 -4.63 22.71
N TRP A 139 10.23 -4.50 24.03
CA TRP A 139 11.54 -4.43 24.68
C TRP A 139 12.23 -5.78 24.88
N GLU A 140 11.53 -6.91 24.75
CA GLU A 140 12.14 -8.25 24.73
C GLU A 140 13.11 -8.45 23.55
N GLY A 141 12.93 -7.67 22.46
CA GLY A 141 13.75 -7.74 21.26
C GLY A 141 14.95 -6.78 21.20
N PHE A 142 15.19 -5.98 22.25
CA PHE A 142 16.31 -5.03 22.36
C PHE A 142 17.32 -5.46 23.42
#